data_AF-A0A3S3R3S1-F1
#
_entry.id   AF-A0A3S3R3S1-F1
#
_cell.length_a   1.000
_cell.length_b   1.000
_cell.length_c   1.000
_cell.angle_alpha   90.00
_cell.angle_beta   90.00
_cell.angle_gamma   90.00
#
_symmetry.space_group_name_H-M   'P 1'
#
loop_
_entity.id
_entity.type
_entity.pdbx_description
1 polymer ?
#
loop_
_entity_poly.entity_id
_entity_poly.type
_entity_poly.pdbx_seq_one_letter_code
_entity_poly.pdbx_strand_id
1 'polypeptide(L)'
;MTNEKTFCLEVMGDYACFTRPEMKVERVSYDVITPSAARGIFEAVFWKPAVRWHIRKIEVLSPINWISVRRNEIGATASVRRKEIFIDEMKNRVQRAGLFLRDVHYRIHAWLEYIPVSQRKKTGGQ
;
A
#
# COMPACT_ATOMS: atom_id res chain seq x y z
N MET A 1 -1.55 -27.62 -16.77
CA MET A 1 -1.65 -26.46 -15.87
C MET A 1 -1.40 -26.96 -14.46
N THR A 2 -0.30 -26.56 -13.84
CA THR A 2 0.05 -26.92 -12.47
C THR A 2 -1.01 -26.42 -11.51
N ASN A 3 -1.51 -27.31 -10.65
CA ASN A 3 -2.53 -27.02 -9.63
C ASN A 3 -1.88 -26.22 -8.49
N GLU A 4 -1.58 -24.94 -8.74
CA GLU A 4 -0.98 -24.04 -7.75
C GLU A 4 -1.99 -23.75 -6.63
N LYS A 5 -1.57 -23.97 -5.37
CA LYS A 5 -2.43 -23.73 -4.21
C LYS A 5 -2.75 -22.23 -4.13
N THR A 6 -4.03 -21.90 -4.24
CA THR A 6 -4.53 -20.53 -4.11
C THR A 6 -4.84 -20.23 -2.64
N PHE A 7 -4.44 -19.05 -2.20
CA PHE A 7 -4.74 -18.47 -0.90
C PHE A 7 -5.75 -17.33 -1.08
N CYS A 8 -6.64 -17.17 -0.12
CA CYS A 8 -7.68 -16.17 -0.13
C CYS A 8 -7.63 -15.36 1.17
N LEU A 9 -7.63 -14.04 1.06
CA LEU A 9 -7.76 -13.12 2.19
C LEU A 9 -8.98 -12.23 2.01
N GLU A 10 -9.74 -12.07 3.08
CA GLU A 10 -10.78 -11.06 3.17
C GLU A 10 -10.22 -9.84 3.92
N VAL A 11 -10.28 -8.68 3.27
CA VAL A 11 -9.66 -7.44 3.74
C VAL A 11 -10.74 -6.37 3.80
N MET A 12 -10.91 -5.77 4.97
CA MET A 12 -11.91 -4.73 5.21
C MET A 12 -11.30 -3.58 6.03
N GLY A 13 -11.89 -2.39 5.90
CA GLY A 13 -11.50 -1.25 6.72
C GLY A 13 -12.36 -0.03 6.47
N ASP A 14 -12.45 0.84 7.47
CA ASP A 14 -13.27 2.05 7.43
C ASP A 14 -12.78 3.03 6.35
N TYR A 15 -11.47 3.05 6.08
CA TYR A 15 -10.84 3.93 5.09
C TYR A 15 -9.75 3.24 4.30
N ALA A 16 -9.57 3.62 3.03
CA ALA A 16 -8.41 3.23 2.24
C ALA A 16 -7.91 4.35 1.31
N CYS A 17 -6.62 4.34 1.00
CA CYS A 17 -6.01 5.24 0.03
C CYS A 17 -4.97 4.50 -0.82
N PHE A 18 -5.36 4.14 -2.03
CA PHE A 18 -4.46 3.58 -3.04
C PHE A 18 -4.04 4.72 -3.97
N THR A 19 -3.08 5.53 -3.53
CA THR A 19 -2.81 6.83 -4.16
C THR A 19 -2.44 6.71 -5.65
N ARG A 20 -3.17 7.48 -6.47
CA ARG A 20 -2.84 7.74 -7.87
C ARG A 20 -1.52 8.53 -7.98
N PRO A 21 -0.51 8.04 -8.71
CA PRO A 21 0.81 8.68 -8.77
C PRO A 21 0.74 10.12 -9.32
N GLU A 22 -0.17 10.38 -10.25
CA GLU A 22 -0.41 11.69 -10.85
C GLU A 22 -0.94 12.74 -9.85
N MET A 23 -1.61 12.30 -8.77
CA MET A 23 -2.26 13.16 -7.77
C MET A 23 -1.64 13.00 -6.37
N LYS A 24 -0.34 12.67 -6.31
CA LYS A 24 0.37 12.41 -5.05
C LYS A 24 0.33 13.57 -4.05
N VAL A 25 0.25 14.82 -4.55
CA VAL A 25 0.24 16.02 -3.71
C VAL A 25 -1.04 16.12 -2.89
N GLU A 26 -2.20 15.88 -3.53
CA GLU A 26 -3.52 15.93 -2.92
C GLU A 26 -4.05 14.54 -2.54
N ARG A 27 -3.27 13.46 -2.69
CA ARG A 27 -3.65 12.08 -2.30
C ARG A 27 -5.08 11.70 -2.73
N VAL A 28 -5.25 11.45 -4.02
CA VAL A 28 -6.48 10.86 -4.56
C VAL A 28 -6.30 9.35 -4.70
N SER A 29 -7.20 8.57 -4.12
CA SER A 29 -7.17 7.11 -4.26
C SER A 29 -7.58 6.65 -5.66
N TYR A 30 -7.12 5.48 -6.08
CA TYR A 30 -7.85 4.66 -7.05
C TYR A 30 -9.16 4.18 -6.42
N ASP A 31 -10.11 3.85 -7.29
CA ASP A 31 -11.46 3.42 -6.94
C ASP A 31 -11.46 2.04 -6.24
N VAL A 32 -10.40 1.25 -6.47
CA VAL A 32 -10.19 -0.10 -5.93
C VAL A 32 -8.74 -0.31 -5.52
N ILE A 33 -8.49 -1.33 -4.69
CA ILE A 33 -7.14 -1.75 -4.31
C ILE A 33 -6.30 -2.14 -5.53
N THR A 34 -5.06 -1.65 -5.58
CA THR A 34 -4.11 -2.01 -6.64
C THR A 34 -3.49 -3.38 -6.38
N PRO A 35 -3.10 -4.14 -7.42
CA PRO A 35 -2.40 -5.42 -7.22
C PRO A 35 -1.12 -5.31 -6.39
N SER A 36 -0.42 -4.18 -6.46
CA SER A 36 0.76 -3.93 -5.63
C SER A 36 0.42 -3.76 -4.15
N ALA A 37 -0.65 -3.03 -3.82
CA ALA A 37 -1.13 -2.90 -2.45
C ALA A 37 -1.66 -4.24 -1.91
N ALA A 38 -2.44 -4.96 -2.72
CA ALA A 38 -2.91 -6.30 -2.39
C ALA A 38 -1.76 -7.27 -2.10
N ARG A 39 -0.70 -7.26 -2.91
CA ARG A 39 0.52 -8.03 -2.66
C ARG A 39 1.18 -7.62 -1.34
N GLY A 40 1.26 -6.32 -1.07
CA GLY A 40 1.80 -5.80 0.20
C GLY A 40 1.04 -6.32 1.44
N ILE A 41 -0.29 -6.50 1.35
CA ILE A 41 -1.08 -7.09 2.45
C ILE A 41 -0.68 -8.56 2.68
N PHE A 42 -0.55 -9.36 1.62
CA PHE A 42 -0.07 -10.74 1.75
C PHE A 42 1.35 -10.81 2.31
N GLU A 43 2.24 -9.92 1.85
CA GLU A 43 3.63 -9.84 2.34
C GLU A 43 3.69 -9.43 3.82
N ALA A 44 2.77 -8.59 4.29
CA ALA A 44 2.67 -8.21 5.70
C ALA A 44 2.21 -9.37 6.61
N VAL A 45 1.39 -10.30 6.10
CA VAL A 45 1.03 -11.53 6.82
C VAL A 45 2.18 -12.53 6.81
N PHE A 46 2.77 -12.77 5.65
CA PHE A 46 3.93 -13.65 5.51
C PHE A 46 4.82 -13.27 4.34
N TRP A 47 6.10 -13.03 4.64
CA TRP A 47 7.13 -12.82 3.63
C TRP A 47 8.49 -13.37 4.05
N LYS A 48 9.20 -13.94 3.07
CA LYS A 48 10.62 -14.34 3.12
C LYS A 48 11.25 -14.08 1.76
N PRO A 49 12.59 -13.89 1.66
CA PRO A 49 13.29 -13.81 0.38
C PRO A 49 13.11 -15.03 -0.54
N ALA A 50 12.72 -16.17 0.06
CA ALA A 50 12.48 -17.43 -0.62
C ALA A 50 11.10 -17.55 -1.27
N VAL A 51 10.21 -16.56 -1.13
CA VAL A 51 8.84 -16.64 -1.64
C VAL A 51 8.40 -15.35 -2.33
N ARG A 52 7.43 -15.46 -3.23
CA ARG A 52 6.79 -14.31 -3.89
C ARG A 52 5.29 -14.52 -4.01
N TRP A 53 4.53 -13.51 -3.62
CA TRP A 53 3.08 -13.49 -3.78
C TRP A 53 2.69 -12.95 -5.15
N HIS A 54 1.77 -13.66 -5.81
CA HIS A 54 1.21 -13.28 -7.10
C HIS A 54 -0.30 -13.16 -7.00
N ILE A 55 -0.81 -11.94 -7.14
CA ILE A 55 -2.24 -11.65 -7.10
C ILE A 55 -2.89 -12.19 -8.38
N ARG A 56 -3.98 -12.96 -8.23
CA ARG A 56 -4.73 -13.57 -9.32
C ARG A 56 -6.07 -12.88 -9.55
N LYS A 57 -6.78 -12.56 -8.47
CA LYS A 57 -8.13 -12.02 -8.52
C LYS A 57 -8.37 -11.10 -7.33
N ILE A 58 -9.07 -10.00 -7.58
CA ILE A 58 -9.59 -9.10 -6.56
C ILE A 58 -11.10 -9.01 -6.78
N GLU A 59 -11.87 -9.34 -5.75
CA GLU A 59 -13.32 -9.14 -5.71
C GLU A 59 -13.60 -7.91 -4.85
N VAL A 60 -14.43 -7.01 -5.35
CA VAL A 60 -14.92 -5.84 -4.62
C VAL A 60 -16.27 -6.21 -4.03
N LEU A 61 -16.34 -6.24 -2.70
CA LEU A 61 -17.52 -6.73 -1.97
C LEU A 61 -18.44 -5.61 -1.47
N SER A 62 -17.94 -4.37 -1.43
CA SER A 62 -18.71 -3.19 -1.04
C SER A 62 -18.72 -2.14 -2.15
N PRO A 63 -19.78 -1.31 -2.24
CA PRO A 63 -19.82 -0.17 -3.16
C PRO A 63 -18.66 0.79 -2.96
N ILE A 64 -18.25 1.46 -4.04
CA ILE A 64 -17.14 2.41 -4.01
C ILE A 64 -17.65 3.74 -3.47
N ASN A 65 -17.33 4.02 -2.21
CA ASN A 65 -17.70 5.26 -1.53
C ASN A 65 -16.47 6.11 -1.28
N TRP A 66 -16.64 7.43 -1.37
CA TRP A 66 -15.56 8.40 -1.19
C TRP A 66 -15.76 9.26 0.04
N ILE A 67 -14.66 9.69 0.64
CA ILE A 67 -14.64 10.67 1.71
C ILE A 67 -13.51 11.68 1.47
N SER A 68 -13.82 12.96 1.66
CA SER A 68 -12.82 14.02 1.66
C SER A 68 -12.29 14.22 3.07
N VAL A 69 -10.97 14.15 3.23
CA VAL A 69 -10.29 14.37 4.51
C VAL A 69 -9.21 15.41 4.32
N ARG A 70 -9.19 16.44 5.16
CA ARG A 70 -8.10 17.43 5.18
C ARG A 70 -7.24 17.22 6.42
N ARG A 71 -5.92 17.14 6.23
CA ARG A 71 -4.95 16.93 7.31
C ARG A 71 -3.87 17.99 7.30
N ASN A 72 -3.39 18.32 8.48
CA ASN A 72 -2.16 19.09 8.66
C ASN A 72 -0.99 18.11 8.58
N GLU A 73 -0.17 18.20 7.53
CA GLU A 73 1.04 17.39 7.33
C GLU A 73 2.29 18.28 7.44
N ILE A 74 3.45 17.67 7.72
CA ILE A 74 4.74 18.38 7.73
C ILE A 74 5.31 18.36 6.31
N GLY A 75 5.61 19.54 5.76
CA GLY A 75 6.22 19.70 4.44
C GLY A 75 7.75 19.61 4.44
N ALA A 76 8.38 19.66 5.61
CA ALA A 76 9.84 19.62 5.74
C ALA A 76 10.36 18.18 5.92
N THR A 77 11.39 17.82 5.14
CA THR A 77 12.16 16.58 5.32
C THR A 77 13.35 16.80 6.24
N ALA A 78 13.69 15.80 7.06
CA ALA A 78 14.92 15.80 7.86
C ALA A 78 16.16 15.80 6.95
N SER A 79 17.22 16.49 7.37
CA SER A 79 18.50 16.56 6.64
C SER A 79 19.65 16.83 7.59
N VAL A 80 20.87 16.42 7.24
CA VAL A 80 22.07 16.63 8.06
C VAL A 80 22.32 18.10 8.40
N ARG A 81 21.88 19.02 7.52
CA ARG A 81 22.01 20.47 7.71
C ARG A 81 20.96 21.07 8.65
N ARG A 82 19.87 20.36 8.94
CA ARG A 82 18.81 20.81 9.86
C ARG A 82 18.93 20.06 11.18
N LYS A 83 19.15 20.80 12.26
CA LYS A 83 19.24 20.23 13.61
C LYS A 83 17.90 19.69 14.11
N GLU A 84 16.81 20.39 13.81
CA GLU A 84 15.45 20.03 14.24
C GLU A 84 14.39 20.54 13.26
N ILE A 85 13.16 20.01 13.36
CA ILE A 85 11.99 20.45 12.61
C ILE A 85 10.91 20.81 13.62
N PHE A 86 10.62 22.10 13.74
CA PHE A 86 9.53 22.57 14.58
C PHE A 86 8.19 22.38 13.86
N ILE A 87 7.27 21.67 14.49
CA ILE A 87 5.97 21.31 13.92
C ILE A 87 5.06 22.54 13.79
N ASP A 88 5.17 23.50 14.71
CA ASP A 88 4.31 24.69 14.74
C ASP A 88 4.82 25.85 13.87
N GLU A 89 6.02 25.73 13.30
CA GLU A 89 6.50 26.71 12.33
C GLU A 89 5.63 26.67 11.06
N MET A 90 5.01 27.81 10.74
CA MET A 90 4.08 27.95 9.61
C MET A 90 4.70 27.53 8.27
N LYS A 91 6.01 27.75 8.08
CA LYS A 91 6.76 27.31 6.88
C LYS A 91 6.88 25.79 6.73
N ASN A 92 6.73 25.04 7.83
CA ASN A 92 6.86 23.57 7.85
C ASN A 92 5.49 22.87 7.82
N ARG A 93 4.38 23.58 8.02
CA ARG A 93 3.02 23.00 7.99
C ARG A 93 2.41 23.16 6.61
N VAL A 94 1.86 22.07 6.08
CA VAL A 94 1.13 22.05 4.83
C VAL A 94 -0.22 21.37 5.06
N GLN A 95 -1.30 22.03 4.65
CA GLN A 95 -2.60 21.38 4.61
C GLN A 95 -2.74 20.61 3.31
N ARG A 96 -3.03 19.32 3.43
CA ARG A 96 -3.35 18.48 2.28
C ARG A 96 -4.78 17.98 2.44
N ALA A 97 -5.61 18.31 1.44
CA ALA A 97 -6.84 17.57 1.22
C ALA A 97 -6.48 16.21 0.63
N GLY A 98 -7.33 15.21 0.83
CA GLY A 98 -7.29 13.99 0.06
C GLY A 98 -8.65 13.34 -0.07
N LEU A 99 -8.77 12.56 -1.14
CA LEU A 99 -10.00 11.85 -1.51
C LEU A 99 -9.74 10.36 -1.32
N PHE A 100 -10.30 9.84 -0.24
CA PHE A 100 -10.09 8.48 0.26
C PHE A 100 -11.30 7.63 -0.05
N LEU A 101 -11.12 6.32 -0.08
CA LEU A 101 -12.23 5.37 -0.05
C LEU A 101 -12.72 5.21 1.38
N ARG A 102 -14.02 4.92 1.51
CA ARG A 102 -14.70 4.69 2.78
C ARG A 102 -15.41 3.33 2.74
N ASP A 103 -15.42 2.64 3.88
CA ASP A 103 -16.13 1.38 4.12
C ASP A 103 -15.78 0.33 3.06
N VAL A 104 -14.47 0.05 2.91
CA VAL A 104 -13.97 -0.84 1.87
C VAL A 104 -13.98 -2.30 2.31
N HIS A 105 -14.30 -3.20 1.38
CA HIS A 105 -14.29 -4.65 1.60
C HIS A 105 -13.88 -5.37 0.32
N TYR A 106 -12.83 -6.18 0.42
CA TYR A 106 -12.25 -6.92 -0.69
C TYR A 106 -12.05 -8.38 -0.32
N ARG A 107 -12.18 -9.25 -1.33
CA ARG A 107 -11.67 -10.63 -1.27
C ARG A 107 -10.58 -10.81 -2.31
N ILE A 108 -9.39 -11.14 -1.84
CA ILE A 108 -8.16 -11.15 -2.65
C ILE A 108 -7.63 -12.57 -2.73
N HIS A 109 -7.41 -13.04 -3.96
CA HIS A 109 -6.87 -14.35 -4.25
C HIS A 109 -5.45 -14.23 -4.78
N ALA A 110 -4.54 -15.02 -4.23
CA ALA A 110 -3.14 -15.05 -4.61
C ALA A 110 -2.58 -16.47 -4.58
N TRP A 111 -1.48 -16.70 -5.26
CA TRP A 111 -0.67 -17.91 -5.08
C TRP A 111 0.73 -17.55 -4.63
N LEU A 112 1.38 -18.51 -3.96
CA LEU A 112 2.71 -18.35 -3.40
C LEU A 112 3.72 -19.10 -4.25
N GLU A 113 4.63 -18.36 -4.89
CA GLU A 113 5.77 -18.90 -5.59
C GLU A 113 6.90 -19.18 -4.59
N TYR A 114 7.43 -20.41 -4.58
CA TYR A 114 8.71 -20.69 -3.92
C TYR A 114 9.86 -20.41 -4.89
N ILE A 115 10.83 -19.61 -4.46
CA ILE A 115 12.03 -19.27 -5.22
C ILE A 115 13.17 -20.22 -4.80
N PRO A 116 13.61 -21.13 -5.68
CA PRO A 116 14.74 -22.03 -5.41
C PRO A 116 16.01 -21.25 -5.06
N VAL A 117 16.85 -21.83 -4.20
CA VAL A 117 18.09 -21.18 -3.72
C VAL A 117 18.96 -20.66 -4.86
N SER A 118 19.07 -21.42 -5.95
CA SER A 118 19.84 -21.04 -7.15
C SER A 118 19.32 -19.79 -7.87
N GLN A 119 18.04 -19.45 -7.72
CA GLN A 119 17.38 -18.32 -8.39
C GLN A 119 17.18 -17.12 -7.46
N ARG A 120 17.53 -17.24 -6.18
CA ARG A 120 17.45 -16.11 -5.24
C ARG A 120 18.50 -15.09 -5.64
N LYS A 121 18.09 -13.82 -5.76
CA LYS A 121 19.05 -12.72 -5.91
C LYS A 121 20.01 -12.80 -4.72
N LYS A 122 21.32 -12.87 -4.98
CA LYS A 122 22.33 -12.72 -3.94
C LYS A 122 22.04 -11.38 -3.26
N THR A 123 21.47 -11.43 -2.07
CA THR A 123 21.34 -10.24 -1.24
C THR A 123 22.78 -9.86 -0.95
N GLY A 124 23.24 -8.74 -1.51
CA GLY A 124 24.61 -8.28 -1.34
C GLY A 124 24.93 -8.26 0.15
N GLY A 125 25.79 -9.19 0.57
CA GLY A 125 26.42 -9.14 1.87
C GLY A 125 27.61 -8.21 1.74
N GLN A 126 27.57 -7.13 2.53
CA GLN A 126 28.45 -5.95 2.59
C GLN A 126 28.13 -4.83 1.61
#